data_AF-A0A9N8E9H8-F1
#
_entry.id   AF-A0A9N8E9H8-F1
#
_cell.length_a   1.000
_cell.length_b   1.000
_cell.length_c   1.000
_cell.angle_alpha   90.00
_cell.angle_beta   90.00
_cell.angle_gamma   90.00
#
_symmetry.space_group_name_H-M   'P 1'
#
loop_
_entity.id
_entity.type
_entity.pdbx_description
1 polymer ?
#
loop_
_entity_poly.entity_id
_entity_poly.type
_entity_poly.pdbx_seq_one_letter_code
_entity_poly.pdbx_strand_id
1 'polypeptide(L)'
;MAEDELEERRQAELEFVSSAYAPEEAWCSTTQKEANLLVHRRLQLTNGKDDALLEVVLTLTMTSGYPAVAPLEISFTLEPGGSAQLIKAAFNGMPQMVAGCTEVARSLVGEEALFAVLSHAEEWIAEQWPQFCTTAAATSSTTATTADPSHNSNVLGRRLIYSHHIISKVKRANLKDLASHYQLTGYVKIGWPGLIIIEGPEHHCQYFYDDIKQWAWKYLVVRGEQQEKGNNLDALRKFDQFWEVSDMSMVADHCRQVGLESLFRTSMKVYDNNNKSNGEAGDHGEEEEEQPYGALVWVDHMNNGKSYRKWLRKTSTDTGAMMLVKQCYPNHDFSKRPTILVALVGERTAVQDFMKRWRTSRVDVDSKGKPCLERKMTVLHEGILVDSTGSVGNVDWDTASSEDHINVSQEQLLGLMAQFENPEWDQACESLLAVSSEKA
;
A
#
# COMPACT_ATOMS: atom_id res chain seq x y z
N MET A 1 -5.49 -29.85 28.42
CA MET A 1 -4.72 -29.02 29.35
C MET A 1 -5.72 -28.27 30.19
N ALA A 2 -5.61 -28.34 31.51
CA ALA A 2 -6.45 -27.50 32.37
C ALA A 2 -6.05 -26.02 32.14
N GLU A 3 -7.00 -25.10 32.24
CA GLU A 3 -6.72 -23.65 32.07
C GLU A 3 -5.66 -23.18 33.08
N ASP A 4 -5.70 -23.73 34.30
CA ASP A 4 -4.71 -23.49 35.37
C ASP A 4 -3.29 -23.95 34.99
N GLU A 5 -3.16 -25.08 34.29
CA GLU A 5 -1.87 -25.64 33.85
C GLU A 5 -1.24 -24.78 32.74
N LEU A 6 -2.06 -24.24 31.83
CA LEU A 6 -1.59 -23.35 30.78
C LEU A 6 -1.08 -22.02 31.36
N GLU A 7 -1.77 -21.48 32.37
CA GLU A 7 -1.38 -20.25 33.03
C GLU A 7 -0.11 -20.42 33.85
N GLU A 8 0.05 -21.55 34.57
CA GLU A 8 1.28 -21.87 35.30
C GLU A 8 2.50 -21.92 34.36
N ARG A 9 2.36 -22.52 33.17
CA ARG A 9 3.43 -22.58 32.16
C ARG A 9 3.83 -21.19 31.65
N ARG A 10 2.84 -20.33 31.36
CA ARG A 10 3.12 -18.94 30.96
C ARG A 10 3.81 -18.15 32.06
N GLN A 11 3.32 -18.29 33.28
CA GLN A 11 3.87 -17.60 34.45
C GLN A 11 5.32 -18.03 34.71
N ALA A 12 5.65 -19.30 34.54
CA ALA A 12 7.03 -19.80 34.67
C ALA A 12 7.99 -19.14 33.66
N GLU A 13 7.57 -18.92 32.41
CA GLU A 13 8.40 -18.21 31.43
C GLU A 13 8.55 -16.70 31.75
N LEU A 14 7.51 -16.06 32.30
CA LEU A 14 7.62 -14.67 32.78
C LEU A 14 8.57 -14.56 34.00
N GLU A 15 8.49 -15.52 34.92
CA GLU A 15 9.40 -15.61 36.07
C GLU A 15 10.84 -15.81 35.63
N PHE A 16 11.06 -16.66 34.62
CA PHE A 16 12.37 -16.81 33.98
C PHE A 16 12.90 -15.47 33.49
N VAL A 17 12.12 -14.68 32.75
CA VAL A 17 12.55 -13.37 32.25
C VAL A 17 12.94 -12.43 33.39
N SER A 18 12.10 -12.33 34.41
CA SER A 18 12.34 -11.45 35.57
C SER A 18 13.55 -11.87 36.41
N SER A 19 13.94 -13.15 36.35
CA SER A 19 15.08 -13.70 37.09
C SER A 19 16.37 -13.68 36.28
N ALA A 20 16.28 -13.81 34.96
CA ALA A 20 17.42 -13.93 34.06
C ALA A 20 17.97 -12.57 33.60
N TYR A 21 17.13 -11.53 33.54
CA TYR A 21 17.47 -10.22 32.98
C TYR A 21 17.18 -9.09 33.95
N ALA A 22 17.97 -8.01 33.85
CA ALA A 22 17.65 -6.78 34.55
C ALA A 22 16.39 -6.11 33.96
N PRO A 23 15.62 -5.30 34.72
CA PRO A 23 14.41 -4.65 34.22
C PRO A 23 14.62 -3.74 32.99
N GLU A 24 15.83 -3.21 32.82
CA GLU A 24 16.26 -2.44 31.66
C GLU A 24 16.65 -3.32 30.45
N GLU A 25 16.93 -4.61 30.65
CA GLU A 25 17.31 -5.55 29.60
C GLU A 25 16.11 -6.33 29.07
N ALA A 26 15.17 -6.68 29.95
CA ALA A 26 13.90 -7.28 29.59
C ALA A 26 12.80 -6.93 30.60
N TRP A 27 11.57 -6.76 30.10
CA TRP A 27 10.41 -6.50 30.96
C TRP A 27 9.14 -7.12 30.38
N CYS A 28 8.16 -7.34 31.26
CA CYS A 28 6.86 -7.90 30.89
C CYS A 28 5.78 -6.81 30.88
N SER A 29 4.83 -6.88 29.95
CA SER A 29 3.66 -5.99 29.91
C SER A 29 2.41 -6.72 29.44
N THR A 30 1.26 -6.03 29.37
CA THR A 30 -0.02 -6.62 28.96
C THR A 30 -0.74 -5.73 27.95
N THR A 31 -1.34 -6.31 26.92
CA THR A 31 -2.16 -5.56 25.97
C THR A 31 -3.49 -5.10 26.58
N GLN A 32 -3.91 -3.87 26.30
CA GLN A 32 -5.17 -3.31 26.85
C GLN A 32 -6.45 -3.96 26.29
N LYS A 33 -6.39 -4.62 25.11
CA LYS A 33 -7.58 -5.11 24.39
C LYS A 33 -7.84 -6.60 24.51
N GLU A 34 -6.79 -7.42 24.56
CA GLU A 34 -6.88 -8.89 24.52
C GLU A 34 -6.26 -9.56 25.75
N ALA A 35 -5.70 -8.78 26.68
CA ALA A 35 -4.98 -9.27 27.86
C ALA A 35 -3.81 -10.23 27.55
N ASN A 36 -3.31 -10.24 26.30
CA ASN A 36 -2.12 -10.99 25.95
C ASN A 36 -0.92 -10.46 26.75
N LEU A 37 -0.13 -11.40 27.29
CA LEU A 37 1.12 -11.13 27.99
C LEU A 37 2.23 -10.88 26.97
N LEU A 38 3.02 -9.83 27.16
CA LEU A 38 4.14 -9.49 26.29
C LEU A 38 5.43 -9.55 27.08
N VAL A 39 6.47 -10.04 26.42
CA VAL A 39 7.85 -10.00 26.90
C VAL A 39 8.65 -9.16 25.93
N HIS A 40 9.30 -8.12 26.46
CA HIS A 40 10.15 -7.22 25.72
C HIS A 40 11.60 -7.51 26.07
N ARG A 41 12.46 -7.62 25.07
CA ARG A 41 13.90 -7.80 25.21
C ARG A 41 14.63 -6.69 24.47
N ARG A 42 15.42 -5.90 25.21
CA ARG A 42 16.27 -4.84 24.65
C ARG A 42 17.60 -5.42 24.16
N LEU A 43 17.81 -5.39 22.85
CA LEU A 43 18.99 -5.88 22.16
C LEU A 43 19.83 -4.69 21.71
N GLN A 44 21.14 -4.81 21.90
CA GLN A 44 22.11 -3.76 21.57
C GLN A 44 22.88 -4.13 20.30
N LEU A 45 22.72 -3.31 19.27
CA LEU A 45 23.36 -3.49 17.97
C LEU A 45 24.51 -2.48 17.83
N THR A 46 25.73 -2.99 17.63
CA THR A 46 26.92 -2.17 17.39
C THR A 46 27.58 -2.58 16.09
N ASN A 47 28.36 -1.68 15.47
CA ASN A 47 29.18 -2.03 14.30
C ASN A 47 30.61 -2.45 14.69
N GLY A 48 30.90 -2.49 16.00
CA GLY A 48 32.21 -2.82 16.59
C GLY A 48 33.36 -1.87 16.23
N LYS A 49 33.08 -0.74 15.55
CA LYS A 49 34.10 0.17 14.99
C LYS A 49 33.92 1.62 15.39
N ASP A 50 32.68 2.08 15.43
CA ASP A 50 32.29 3.37 15.98
C ASP A 50 31.53 3.09 17.28
N ASP A 51 31.68 3.93 18.30
CA ASP A 51 30.88 3.87 19.56
C ASP A 51 29.37 4.14 19.31
N ALA A 52 28.91 4.03 18.07
CA ALA A 52 27.52 4.10 17.69
C ALA A 52 26.80 2.81 18.12
N LEU A 53 25.81 2.99 19.00
CA LEU A 53 24.92 1.97 19.50
C LEU A 53 23.51 2.22 18.95
N LEU A 54 22.86 1.17 18.46
CA LEU A 54 21.45 1.17 18.13
C LEU A 54 20.74 0.16 19.05
N GLU A 55 19.72 0.61 19.77
CA GLU A 55 18.91 -0.26 20.60
C GLU A 55 17.66 -0.75 19.84
N VAL A 56 17.35 -2.02 20.00
CA VAL A 56 16.19 -2.68 19.39
C VAL A 56 15.41 -3.38 20.47
N VAL A 57 14.11 -3.19 20.51
CA VAL A 57 13.23 -3.91 21.44
C VAL A 57 12.51 -5.02 20.67
N LEU A 58 12.88 -6.26 20.95
CA LEU A 58 12.19 -7.45 20.47
C LEU A 58 10.99 -7.71 21.38
N THR A 59 9.80 -7.80 20.83
CA THR A 59 8.56 -8.05 21.57
C THR A 59 7.98 -9.41 21.18
N LEU A 60 7.86 -10.29 22.17
CA LEU A 60 7.29 -11.62 22.08
C LEU A 60 5.90 -11.58 22.73
N THR A 61 4.86 -11.87 21.96
CA THR A 61 3.47 -11.85 22.43
C THR A 61 2.98 -13.27 22.67
N MET A 62 2.62 -13.56 23.91
CA MET A 62 1.94 -14.79 24.31
C MET A 62 0.47 -14.66 23.95
N THR A 63 0.10 -15.16 22.76
CA THR A 63 -1.29 -15.19 22.32
C THR A 63 -2.12 -16.14 23.18
N SER A 64 -3.45 -16.01 23.14
CA SER A 64 -4.36 -16.83 23.94
C SER A 64 -4.18 -18.35 23.76
N GLY A 65 -3.61 -18.80 22.64
CA GLY A 65 -3.34 -20.22 22.36
C GLY A 65 -1.94 -20.72 22.75
N TYR A 66 -1.03 -19.83 23.15
CA TYR A 66 0.34 -20.19 23.51
C TYR A 66 0.43 -20.75 24.95
N PRO A 67 1.30 -21.73 25.26
CA PRO A 67 2.14 -22.49 24.33
C PRO A 67 1.42 -23.65 23.61
N ALA A 68 0.21 -24.02 24.03
CA ALA A 68 -0.40 -25.29 23.64
C ALA A 68 -0.71 -25.46 22.14
N VAL A 69 -1.27 -24.45 21.48
CA VAL A 69 -1.81 -24.56 20.11
C VAL A 69 -1.43 -23.39 19.20
N ALA A 70 -0.77 -22.36 19.73
CA ALA A 70 -0.30 -21.21 18.98
C ALA A 70 1.15 -20.88 19.36
N PRO A 71 1.97 -20.40 18.41
CA PRO A 71 3.33 -19.95 18.70
C PRO A 71 3.34 -18.55 19.34
N LEU A 72 4.51 -18.14 19.83
CA LEU A 72 4.76 -16.72 20.13
C LEU A 72 4.67 -15.89 18.86
N GLU A 73 4.05 -14.72 18.94
CA GLU A 73 4.14 -13.72 17.88
C GLU A 73 5.33 -12.80 18.17
N ILE A 74 6.24 -12.66 17.20
CA ILE A 74 7.47 -11.88 17.36
C ILE A 74 7.41 -10.64 16.48
N SER A 75 7.73 -9.50 17.09
CA SER A 75 7.86 -8.21 16.42
C SER A 75 9.05 -7.45 17.01
N PHE A 76 9.49 -6.38 16.35
CA PHE A 76 10.56 -5.54 16.88
C PHE A 76 10.24 -4.07 16.66
N THR A 77 10.81 -3.22 17.52
CA THR A 77 10.81 -1.76 17.38
C THR A 77 12.23 -1.24 17.53
N LEU A 78 12.63 -0.30 16.69
CA LEU A 78 13.90 0.39 16.83
C LEU A 78 13.72 1.55 17.81
N GLU A 79 14.60 1.66 18.79
CA GLU A 79 14.65 2.84 19.65
C GLU A 79 15.32 4.00 18.91
N PRO A 80 14.91 5.26 19.17
CA PRO A 80 15.57 6.43 18.61
C PRO A 80 17.05 6.46 19.00
N GLY A 81 17.94 6.39 18.01
CA GLY A 81 19.38 6.37 18.25
C GLY A 81 20.13 5.67 17.12
N GLY A 82 21.46 5.55 17.27
CA GLY A 82 22.32 4.89 16.30
C GLY A 82 22.69 5.73 15.08
N SER A 83 23.72 5.30 14.37
CA SER A 83 24.13 5.91 13.11
C SER A 83 23.19 5.50 11.97
N ALA A 84 23.10 6.32 10.92
CA ALA A 84 22.32 6.00 9.73
C ALA A 84 22.69 4.63 9.12
N GLN A 85 23.97 4.24 9.24
CA GLN A 85 24.47 2.94 8.79
C GLN A 85 23.92 1.78 9.63
N LEU A 86 23.88 1.92 10.96
CA LEU A 86 23.33 0.92 11.87
C LEU A 86 21.82 0.76 11.69
N ILE A 87 21.10 1.88 11.53
CA ILE A 87 19.66 1.87 11.29
C ILE A 87 19.36 1.16 9.97
N LYS A 88 20.10 1.50 8.90
CA LYS A 88 19.98 0.82 7.59
C LYS A 88 20.29 -0.68 7.70
N ALA A 89 21.34 -1.04 8.44
CA ALA A 89 21.66 -2.46 8.68
C ALA A 89 20.53 -3.16 9.44
N ALA A 90 19.92 -2.50 10.43
CA ALA A 90 18.81 -3.04 11.22
C ALA A 90 17.55 -3.25 10.38
N PHE A 91 17.17 -2.29 9.52
CA PHE A 91 16.03 -2.46 8.62
C PHE A 91 16.17 -3.66 7.67
N ASN A 92 17.39 -3.98 7.26
CA ASN A 92 17.66 -5.13 6.39
C ASN A 92 17.80 -6.46 7.14
N GLY A 93 18.40 -6.41 8.34
CA GLY A 93 18.73 -7.60 9.12
C GLY A 93 17.61 -8.05 10.06
N MET A 94 16.97 -7.13 10.78
CA MET A 94 15.97 -7.47 11.80
C MET A 94 14.76 -8.24 11.25
N PRO A 95 14.22 -7.97 10.05
CA PRO A 95 13.17 -8.82 9.48
C PRO A 95 13.60 -10.28 9.29
N GLN A 96 14.87 -10.54 8.95
CA GLN A 96 15.40 -11.90 8.82
C GLN A 96 15.56 -12.57 10.18
N MET A 97 16.05 -11.83 11.18
CA MET A 97 16.12 -12.29 12.57
C MET A 97 14.73 -12.67 13.10
N VAL A 98 13.72 -11.80 12.90
CA VAL A 98 12.33 -12.07 13.31
C VAL A 98 11.75 -13.26 12.57
N ALA A 99 12.04 -13.43 11.28
CA ALA A 99 11.61 -14.61 10.54
C ALA A 99 12.20 -15.91 11.13
N GLY A 100 13.49 -15.91 11.48
CA GLY A 100 14.14 -17.05 12.16
C GLY A 100 13.54 -17.33 13.53
N CYS A 101 13.36 -16.30 14.36
CA CYS A 101 12.67 -16.38 15.65
C CYS A 101 11.26 -16.95 15.52
N THR A 102 10.53 -16.53 14.49
CA THR A 102 9.16 -17.00 14.22
C THR A 102 9.14 -18.47 13.85
N GLU A 103 10.15 -18.96 13.13
CA GLU A 103 10.25 -20.38 12.79
C GLU A 103 10.58 -21.25 14.02
N VAL A 104 11.48 -20.77 14.90
CA VAL A 104 11.75 -21.43 16.19
C VAL A 104 10.48 -21.48 17.05
N ALA A 105 9.72 -20.39 17.12
CA ALA A 105 8.46 -20.37 17.86
C ALA A 105 7.41 -21.35 17.30
N ARG A 106 7.38 -21.53 15.97
CA ARG A 106 6.46 -22.46 15.30
C ARG A 106 6.85 -23.92 15.50
N SER A 107 8.14 -24.24 15.52
CA SER A 107 8.61 -25.62 15.70
C SER A 107 8.36 -26.13 17.12
N LEU A 108 8.18 -25.22 18.08
CA LEU A 108 7.92 -25.50 19.50
C LEU A 108 6.45 -25.33 19.89
N VAL A 109 5.51 -25.30 18.95
CA VAL A 109 4.07 -25.29 19.31
C VAL A 109 3.73 -26.54 20.12
N GLY A 110 3.15 -26.32 21.30
CA GLY A 110 2.92 -27.34 22.33
C GLY A 110 3.87 -27.21 23.53
N GLU A 111 5.00 -26.54 23.35
CA GLU A 111 6.12 -26.38 24.30
C GLU A 111 6.41 -24.89 24.56
N GLU A 112 7.10 -24.61 25.67
CA GLU A 112 7.63 -23.30 26.06
C GLU A 112 8.75 -22.89 25.11
N ALA A 113 8.53 -21.82 24.35
CA ALA A 113 9.42 -21.37 23.28
C ALA A 113 10.18 -20.08 23.62
N LEU A 114 9.85 -19.37 24.70
CA LEU A 114 10.37 -18.02 24.97
C LEU A 114 11.89 -18.02 25.08
N PHE A 115 12.47 -18.91 25.88
CA PHE A 115 13.92 -19.00 26.06
C PHE A 115 14.63 -19.33 24.74
N ALA A 116 14.09 -20.28 23.97
CA ALA A 116 14.67 -20.69 22.68
C ALA A 116 14.65 -19.54 21.67
N VAL A 117 13.56 -18.76 21.62
CA VAL A 117 13.44 -17.59 20.75
C VAL A 117 14.42 -16.49 21.16
N LEU A 118 14.53 -16.18 22.47
CA LEU A 118 15.49 -15.18 22.96
C LEU A 118 16.93 -15.60 22.66
N SER A 119 17.28 -16.86 22.91
CA SER A 119 18.60 -17.42 22.62
C SER A 119 18.93 -17.35 21.12
N HIS A 120 17.96 -17.69 20.27
CA HIS A 120 18.13 -17.62 18.81
C HIS A 120 18.34 -16.17 18.34
N ALA A 121 17.64 -15.20 18.92
CA ALA A 121 17.85 -13.79 18.60
C ALA A 121 19.26 -13.32 18.99
N GLU A 122 19.76 -13.71 20.16
CA GLU A 122 21.12 -13.39 20.62
C GLU A 122 22.19 -14.05 19.74
N GLU A 123 22.02 -15.32 19.38
CA GLU A 123 22.90 -16.05 18.45
C GLU A 123 22.91 -15.40 17.07
N TRP A 124 21.74 -15.05 16.53
CA TRP A 124 21.64 -14.37 15.23
C TRP A 124 22.37 -13.02 15.25
N ILE A 125 22.24 -12.24 16.33
CA ILE A 125 22.97 -10.98 16.49
C ILE A 125 24.48 -11.25 16.57
N ALA A 126 24.94 -12.29 17.26
CA ALA A 126 26.36 -12.60 17.33
C ALA A 126 26.95 -12.99 15.95
N GLU A 127 26.22 -13.78 15.16
CA GLU A 127 26.77 -14.39 13.94
C GLU A 127 26.46 -13.63 12.64
N GLN A 128 25.24 -13.13 12.50
CA GLN A 128 24.73 -12.61 11.23
C GLN A 128 24.78 -11.08 11.17
N TRP A 129 24.52 -10.39 12.29
CA TRP A 129 24.54 -8.93 12.35
C TRP A 129 25.81 -8.25 11.79
N PRO A 130 27.05 -8.74 12.05
CA PRO A 130 28.25 -8.11 11.51
C PRO A 130 28.29 -8.04 9.97
N GLN A 131 27.63 -8.98 9.29
CA GLN A 131 27.53 -9.00 7.84
C GLN A 131 26.67 -7.85 7.32
N PHE A 132 25.56 -7.56 7.98
CA PHE A 132 24.69 -6.42 7.66
C PHE A 132 25.37 -5.08 7.90
N CYS A 133 26.17 -4.97 8.96
CA CYS A 133 27.01 -3.79 9.21
C CYS A 133 28.02 -3.57 8.08
N THR A 134 28.66 -4.65 7.61
CA THR A 134 29.66 -4.59 6.54
C THR A 134 29.05 -4.20 5.19
N THR A 135 27.89 -4.76 4.83
CA THR A 135 27.17 -4.42 3.59
C THR A 135 26.67 -2.98 3.62
N ALA A 136 26.18 -2.49 4.76
CA ALA A 136 25.75 -1.10 4.92
C ALA A 136 26.92 -0.11 4.78
N ALA A 137 28.10 -0.46 5.32
CA ALA A 137 29.32 0.31 5.13
C ALA A 137 29.82 0.29 3.67
N ALA A 138 29.76 -0.86 2.98
CA ALA A 138 30.19 -1.02 1.59
C ALA A 138 29.29 -0.27 0.58
N THR A 139 27.98 -0.21 0.86
CA THR A 139 27.04 0.57 0.05
C THR A 139 27.27 2.08 0.22
N SER A 140 27.83 2.50 1.37
CA SER A 140 28.22 3.88 1.62
C SER A 140 29.56 4.26 0.97
N SER A 141 30.45 3.29 0.71
CA SER A 141 31.78 3.52 0.12
C SER A 141 31.85 3.33 -1.41
N THR A 142 30.85 2.72 -2.05
CA THR A 142 30.86 2.51 -3.51
C THR A 142 30.58 3.80 -4.31
N THR A 143 30.22 4.91 -3.64
CA THR A 143 30.20 6.27 -4.23
C THR A 143 31.51 7.05 -4.01
N ALA A 144 32.57 6.43 -3.48
CA ALA A 144 33.88 7.06 -3.32
C ALA A 144 34.82 6.73 -4.49
N THR A 145 34.62 7.35 -5.64
CA THR A 145 35.70 7.59 -6.61
C THR A 145 35.49 8.93 -7.30
N THR A 146 35.69 9.99 -6.52
CA THR A 146 36.45 11.23 -6.80
C THR A 146 36.14 12.18 -5.65
N ALA A 147 37.04 12.22 -4.67
CA ALA A 147 36.98 13.20 -3.61
C ALA A 147 37.23 14.60 -4.19
N ASP A 148 36.20 15.45 -4.14
CA ASP A 148 36.36 16.91 -4.11
C ASP A 148 35.71 17.39 -2.79
N PRO A 149 36.45 18.00 -1.86
CA PRO A 149 36.01 18.25 -0.48
C PRO A 149 35.10 19.49 -0.35
N SER A 150 33.96 19.49 -1.05
CA SER A 150 32.92 20.51 -0.90
C SER A 150 31.50 19.93 -0.95
N HIS A 151 31.16 19.01 -0.04
CA HIS A 151 29.77 18.57 0.13
C HIS A 151 28.95 19.60 0.91
N ASN A 152 28.74 20.78 0.31
CA ASN A 152 27.51 21.54 0.49
C ASN A 152 26.50 20.93 -0.47
N SER A 153 25.71 19.93 -0.05
CA SER A 153 24.55 19.51 -0.83
C SER A 153 23.42 20.52 -0.63
N ASN A 154 23.63 21.73 -1.13
CA ASN A 154 22.68 22.83 -1.18
C ASN A 154 21.60 22.60 -2.26
N VAL A 155 21.13 21.36 -2.40
CA VAL A 155 20.12 20.96 -3.37
C VAL A 155 18.92 20.38 -2.63
N LEU A 156 17.79 21.07 -2.72
CA LEU A 156 16.50 20.54 -2.32
C LEU A 156 15.99 19.65 -3.46
N GLY A 157 15.75 18.38 -3.17
CA GLY A 157 15.05 17.46 -4.06
C GLY A 157 13.56 17.47 -3.78
N ARG A 158 12.76 17.29 -4.83
CA ARG A 158 11.34 16.96 -4.75
C ARG A 158 11.09 15.73 -5.61
N ARG A 159 10.44 14.71 -5.05
CA ARG A 159 10.04 13.52 -5.80
C ARG A 159 8.55 13.28 -5.63
N LEU A 160 7.93 12.93 -6.74
CA LEU A 160 6.58 12.46 -6.78
C LEU A 160 6.58 11.01 -7.24
N ILE A 161 6.17 10.15 -6.32
CA ILE A 161 6.22 8.71 -6.44
C ILE A 161 4.78 8.20 -6.51
N TYR A 162 4.47 7.54 -7.62
CA TYR A 162 3.19 6.92 -7.85
C TYR A 162 3.23 5.46 -7.42
N SER A 163 2.16 5.01 -6.78
CA SER A 163 1.95 3.61 -6.42
C SER A 163 0.55 3.16 -6.78
N HIS A 164 0.37 1.85 -6.97
CA HIS A 164 -0.95 1.28 -7.25
C HIS A 164 -1.96 1.60 -6.13
N HIS A 165 -1.53 1.49 -4.87
CA HIS A 165 -2.29 1.91 -3.70
C HIS A 165 -1.44 1.93 -2.43
N ILE A 166 -1.89 2.71 -1.45
CA ILE A 166 -1.31 2.77 -0.10
C ILE A 166 -2.45 2.60 0.92
N ILE A 167 -2.76 1.35 1.27
CA ILE A 167 -3.88 1.02 2.17
C ILE A 167 -3.40 0.50 3.52
N SER A 168 -2.33 -0.31 3.52
CA SER A 168 -1.80 -0.98 4.71
C SER A 168 -1.44 0.04 5.80
N LYS A 169 -2.08 -0.08 6.97
CA LYS A 169 -1.80 0.78 8.13
C LYS A 169 -0.32 0.73 8.54
N VAL A 170 0.29 -0.45 8.46
CA VAL A 170 1.72 -0.64 8.72
C VAL A 170 2.55 0.11 7.70
N LYS A 171 2.23 -0.02 6.40
CA LYS A 171 2.96 0.70 5.34
C LYS A 171 2.84 2.21 5.50
N ARG A 172 1.67 2.72 5.89
CA ARG A 172 1.43 4.15 6.15
C ARG A 172 2.24 4.67 7.34
N ALA A 173 2.22 3.95 8.46
CA ALA A 173 3.03 4.29 9.63
C ALA A 173 4.51 4.32 9.25
N ASN A 174 5.00 3.27 8.57
CA ASN A 174 6.39 3.20 8.13
C ASN A 174 6.76 4.34 7.16
N LEU A 175 5.88 4.75 6.23
CA LEU A 175 6.16 5.90 5.35
C LEU A 175 6.35 7.18 6.14
N LYS A 176 5.49 7.40 7.14
CA LYS A 176 5.58 8.58 8.00
C LYS A 176 6.86 8.58 8.83
N ASP A 177 7.20 7.44 9.44
CA ASP A 177 8.40 7.28 10.24
C ASP A 177 9.66 7.45 9.38
N LEU A 178 9.66 6.87 8.16
CA LEU A 178 10.76 7.00 7.22
C LEU A 178 10.93 8.43 6.69
N ALA A 179 9.83 9.12 6.39
CA ALA A 179 9.88 10.53 5.98
C ALA A 179 10.44 11.40 7.10
N SER A 180 9.98 11.19 8.35
CA SER A 180 10.53 11.87 9.52
C SER A 180 12.02 11.57 9.73
N HIS A 181 12.44 10.31 9.55
CA HIS A 181 13.83 9.89 9.67
C HIS A 181 14.74 10.64 8.68
N TYR A 182 14.32 10.75 7.43
CA TYR A 182 15.03 11.49 6.40
C TYR A 182 14.79 13.00 6.42
N GLN A 183 14.11 13.52 7.45
CA GLN A 183 13.73 14.94 7.56
C GLN A 183 13.03 15.46 6.29
N LEU A 184 12.18 14.62 5.69
CA LEU A 184 11.41 14.93 4.50
C LEU A 184 10.04 15.49 4.90
N THR A 185 9.58 16.44 4.11
CA THR A 185 8.24 17.02 4.22
C THR A 185 7.45 16.70 2.95
N GLY A 186 6.12 16.81 2.98
CA GLY A 186 5.26 16.48 1.84
C GLY A 186 4.02 15.70 2.23
N TYR A 187 3.60 14.77 1.37
CA TYR A 187 2.32 14.07 1.51
C TYR A 187 2.43 12.60 1.15
N VAL A 188 1.64 11.78 1.84
CA VAL A 188 1.20 10.48 1.36
C VAL A 188 -0.31 10.51 1.14
N LYS A 189 -0.73 10.38 -0.11
CA LYS A 189 -2.13 10.13 -0.49
C LYS A 189 -2.41 8.64 -0.42
N ILE A 190 -3.29 8.26 0.50
CA ILE A 190 -3.65 6.86 0.76
C ILE A 190 -4.77 6.39 -0.19
N GLY A 191 -5.05 5.08 -0.17
CA GLY A 191 -6.05 4.49 -1.05
C GLY A 191 -5.54 4.34 -2.49
N TRP A 192 -6.42 4.54 -3.47
CA TRP A 192 -6.19 4.27 -4.89
C TRP A 192 -6.30 5.55 -5.75
N PRO A 193 -5.38 5.81 -6.69
CA PRO A 193 -4.00 5.38 -6.61
C PRO A 193 -3.35 5.94 -5.33
N GLY A 194 -2.24 5.34 -4.92
CA GLY A 194 -1.44 5.88 -3.82
C GLY A 194 -0.41 6.85 -4.38
N LEU A 195 -0.24 8.00 -3.74
CA LEU A 195 0.72 9.02 -4.15
C LEU A 195 1.63 9.40 -3.01
N ILE A 196 2.91 9.61 -3.27
CA ILE A 196 3.85 10.12 -2.28
C ILE A 196 4.57 11.32 -2.90
N ILE A 197 4.46 12.47 -2.24
CA ILE A 197 5.25 13.67 -2.54
C ILE A 197 6.21 13.85 -1.39
N ILE A 198 7.50 13.94 -1.69
CA ILE A 198 8.54 14.24 -0.71
C ILE A 198 9.36 15.41 -1.19
N GLU A 199 9.81 16.23 -0.25
CA GLU A 199 10.88 17.19 -0.46
C GLU A 199 11.82 17.25 0.75
N GLY A 200 13.06 17.60 0.47
CA GLY A 200 14.12 17.71 1.46
C GLY A 200 15.48 17.68 0.77
N PRO A 201 16.57 17.40 1.50
CA PRO A 201 17.89 17.22 0.87
C PRO A 201 17.82 16.15 -0.22
N GLU A 202 18.36 16.43 -1.41
CA GLU A 202 18.20 15.54 -2.59
C GLU A 202 18.63 14.09 -2.32
N HIS A 203 19.72 13.90 -1.57
CA HIS A 203 20.20 12.58 -1.20
C HIS A 203 19.25 11.84 -0.24
N HIS A 204 18.57 12.55 0.66
CA HIS A 204 17.54 11.98 1.53
C HIS A 204 16.31 11.55 0.74
N CYS A 205 15.88 12.32 -0.26
CA CYS A 205 14.78 11.91 -1.13
C CYS A 205 15.11 10.64 -1.94
N GLN A 206 16.36 10.50 -2.40
CA GLN A 206 16.83 9.29 -3.08
C GLN A 206 16.83 8.08 -2.13
N TYR A 207 17.40 8.22 -0.93
CA TYR A 207 17.42 7.14 0.07
C TYR A 207 16.01 6.69 0.47
N PHE A 208 15.10 7.65 0.71
CA PHE A 208 13.70 7.34 0.98
C PHE A 208 13.08 6.49 -0.14
N TYR A 209 13.29 6.87 -1.41
CA TYR A 209 12.76 6.11 -2.54
C TYR A 209 13.37 4.70 -2.63
N ASP A 210 14.70 4.59 -2.49
CA ASP A 210 15.40 3.31 -2.57
C ASP A 210 14.96 2.33 -1.48
N ASP A 211 14.63 2.84 -0.29
CA ASP A 211 14.11 2.05 0.82
C ASP A 211 12.67 1.60 0.56
N ILE A 212 11.77 2.53 0.21
CA ILE A 212 10.37 2.14 -0.03
C ILE A 212 10.25 1.22 -1.24
N LYS A 213 11.09 1.37 -2.28
CA LYS A 213 11.07 0.54 -3.49
C LYS A 213 11.23 -0.94 -3.20
N GLN A 214 11.90 -1.30 -2.10
CA GLN A 214 12.12 -2.69 -1.69
C GLN A 214 10.93 -3.30 -0.96
N TRP A 215 9.94 -2.50 -0.54
CA TRP A 215 8.76 -3.03 0.12
C TRP A 215 7.86 -3.77 -0.87
N ALA A 216 6.91 -4.56 -0.35
CA ALA A 216 5.96 -5.28 -1.18
C ALA A 216 4.98 -4.29 -1.86
N TRP A 217 5.30 -3.87 -3.08
CA TRP A 217 4.45 -3.06 -3.95
C TRP A 217 3.97 -3.88 -5.15
N LYS A 218 2.73 -3.67 -5.58
CA LYS A 218 2.28 -4.16 -6.90
C LYS A 218 2.86 -3.35 -8.04
N TYR A 219 2.93 -2.03 -7.83
CA TYR A 219 3.53 -1.09 -8.76
C TYR A 219 3.94 0.16 -7.97
N LEU A 220 5.16 0.62 -8.20
CA LEU A 220 5.75 1.83 -7.63
C LEU A 220 6.72 2.43 -8.65
N VAL A 221 6.60 3.73 -8.92
CA VAL A 221 7.44 4.43 -9.90
C VAL A 221 7.56 5.90 -9.55
N VAL A 222 8.73 6.50 -9.76
CA VAL A 222 8.86 7.97 -9.71
C VAL A 222 8.30 8.55 -11.00
N ARG A 223 7.34 9.47 -10.92
CA ARG A 223 6.72 10.11 -12.09
C ARG A 223 7.02 11.60 -12.21
N GLY A 224 7.62 12.21 -11.18
CA GLY A 224 8.06 13.59 -11.24
C GLY A 224 9.23 13.80 -10.31
N GLU A 225 10.24 14.53 -10.79
CA GLU A 225 11.37 14.95 -9.98
C GLU A 225 11.66 16.42 -10.26
N GLN A 226 12.06 17.16 -9.23
CA GLN A 226 12.53 18.53 -9.35
C GLN A 226 13.68 18.73 -8.37
N GLN A 227 14.71 19.46 -8.79
CA GLN A 227 15.82 19.84 -7.92
C GLN A 227 15.98 21.36 -7.92
N GLU A 228 16.23 21.93 -6.76
CA GLU A 228 16.39 23.37 -6.57
C GLU A 228 17.63 23.67 -5.72
N LYS A 229 18.55 24.47 -6.26
CA LYS A 229 19.78 24.87 -5.56
C LYS A 229 19.51 26.07 -4.65
N GLY A 230 19.93 26.02 -3.40
CA GLY A 230 19.86 27.18 -2.51
C GLY A 230 20.67 27.04 -1.23
N ASN A 231 21.01 28.19 -0.65
CA ASN A 231 21.90 28.28 0.51
C ASN A 231 21.24 27.85 1.83
N ASN A 232 19.90 27.85 1.89
CA ASN A 232 19.13 27.34 3.03
C ASN A 232 17.99 26.49 2.48
N LEU A 233 18.08 25.17 2.66
CA LEU A 233 17.10 24.22 2.16
C LEU A 233 15.73 24.37 2.82
N ASP A 234 15.67 24.73 4.10
CA ASP A 234 14.41 24.87 4.82
C ASP A 234 13.60 26.07 4.32
N ALA A 235 14.26 27.11 3.79
CA ALA A 235 13.57 28.21 3.12
C ALA A 235 13.01 27.84 1.74
N LEU A 236 13.50 26.77 1.12
CA LEU A 236 13.02 26.26 -0.17
C LEU A 236 11.87 25.26 -0.02
N ARG A 237 11.68 24.69 1.18
CA ARG A 237 10.56 23.78 1.46
C ARG A 237 9.23 24.49 1.21
N LYS A 238 8.34 23.79 0.56
CA LYS A 238 6.96 24.17 0.28
C LYS A 238 5.96 23.54 1.26
N PHE A 239 6.39 22.49 1.95
CA PHE A 239 5.63 21.71 2.91
C PHE A 239 6.29 21.80 4.28
N ASP A 240 5.47 21.99 5.30
CA ASP A 240 5.89 22.14 6.70
C ASP A 240 6.17 20.81 7.38
N GLN A 241 5.44 19.76 7.02
CA GLN A 241 5.60 18.41 7.55
C GLN A 241 5.18 17.34 6.54
N PHE A 242 5.31 16.06 6.91
CA PHE A 242 4.84 14.93 6.11
C PHE A 242 3.43 14.50 6.53
N TRP A 243 2.45 14.79 5.68
CA TRP A 243 1.03 14.60 5.98
C TRP A 243 0.45 13.33 5.33
N GLU A 244 -0.43 12.63 6.05
CA GLU A 244 -1.29 11.60 5.47
C GLU A 244 -2.61 12.24 5.02
N VAL A 245 -3.00 12.02 3.76
CA VAL A 245 -4.23 12.56 3.18
C VAL A 245 -4.99 11.48 2.41
N SER A 246 -6.32 11.54 2.41
CA SER A 246 -7.17 10.56 1.71
C SER A 246 -7.57 10.99 0.31
N ASP A 247 -7.67 12.30 0.06
CA ASP A 247 -8.19 12.86 -1.18
C ASP A 247 -7.08 13.44 -2.06
N MET A 248 -7.14 13.13 -3.35
CA MET A 248 -6.23 13.66 -4.37
C MET A 248 -6.42 15.15 -4.60
N SER A 249 -7.65 15.67 -4.45
CA SER A 249 -7.97 17.09 -4.61
C SER A 249 -7.16 17.95 -3.66
N MET A 250 -7.00 17.51 -2.40
CA MET A 250 -6.17 18.18 -1.40
C MET A 250 -4.71 18.29 -1.83
N VAL A 251 -4.16 17.24 -2.44
CA VAL A 251 -2.78 17.24 -2.93
C VAL A 251 -2.64 18.19 -4.12
N ALA A 252 -3.56 18.12 -5.08
CA ALA A 252 -3.56 18.98 -6.26
C ALA A 252 -3.67 20.46 -5.90
N ASP A 253 -4.59 20.82 -5.00
CA ASP A 253 -4.80 22.19 -4.56
C ASP A 253 -3.60 22.73 -3.79
N HIS A 254 -2.99 21.91 -2.93
CA HIS A 254 -1.80 22.33 -2.20
C HIS A 254 -0.60 22.52 -3.13
N CYS A 255 -0.37 21.57 -4.06
CA CYS A 255 0.65 21.72 -5.11
C CYS A 255 0.44 23.00 -5.94
N ARG A 256 -0.81 23.35 -6.29
CA ARG A 256 -1.12 24.61 -6.97
C ARG A 256 -0.78 25.83 -6.13
N GLN A 257 -1.15 25.84 -4.86
CA GLN A 257 -0.88 26.96 -3.95
C GLN A 257 0.61 27.23 -3.75
N VAL A 258 1.44 26.17 -3.75
CA VAL A 258 2.88 26.28 -3.50
C VAL A 258 3.74 26.31 -4.78
N GLY A 259 3.11 26.34 -5.95
CA GLY A 259 3.79 26.44 -7.25
C GLY A 259 4.40 25.14 -7.77
N LEU A 260 3.92 23.98 -7.28
CA LEU A 260 4.31 22.64 -7.71
C LEU A 260 3.27 21.98 -8.63
N GLU A 261 2.33 22.75 -9.19
CA GLU A 261 1.27 22.24 -10.06
C GLU A 261 1.81 21.49 -11.28
N SER A 262 2.85 22.01 -11.94
CA SER A 262 3.47 21.36 -13.10
C SER A 262 4.09 20.02 -12.75
N LEU A 263 4.75 19.92 -11.60
CA LEU A 263 5.34 18.68 -11.08
C LEU A 263 4.24 17.65 -10.76
N PHE A 264 3.16 18.10 -10.11
CA PHE A 264 2.00 17.26 -9.81
C PHE A 264 1.34 16.76 -11.10
N ARG A 265 1.07 17.64 -12.06
CA ARG A 265 0.46 17.29 -13.35
C ARG A 265 1.33 16.33 -14.18
N THR A 266 2.64 16.59 -14.26
CA THR A 266 3.62 15.68 -14.88
C THR A 266 3.52 14.29 -14.26
N SER A 267 3.39 14.21 -12.94
CA SER A 267 3.28 12.92 -12.27
C SER A 267 1.96 12.17 -12.54
N MET A 268 0.90 12.92 -12.79
CA MET A 268 -0.40 12.39 -13.19
C MET A 268 -0.44 12.08 -14.70
N LYS A 269 0.67 12.29 -15.42
CA LYS A 269 0.76 12.22 -16.88
C LYS A 269 -0.21 13.19 -17.58
N VAL A 270 -0.54 14.30 -16.92
CA VAL A 270 -1.37 15.39 -17.46
C VAL A 270 -0.42 16.47 -17.98
N TYR A 271 -0.09 16.46 -19.27
CA TYR A 271 0.79 17.48 -19.86
C TYR A 271 0.02 18.75 -20.21
N ASP A 272 0.69 19.90 -20.15
CA ASP A 272 0.12 21.16 -20.63
C ASP A 272 0.14 21.22 -22.16
N ASN A 273 -1.03 21.20 -22.80
CA ASN A 273 -1.21 21.34 -24.25
C ASN A 273 -0.77 22.70 -24.84
N ASN A 274 -0.08 23.55 -24.06
CA ASN A 274 0.05 24.98 -24.37
C ASN A 274 1.47 25.47 -24.68
N ASN A 275 2.41 24.59 -25.04
CA ASN A 275 3.73 25.02 -25.51
C ASN A 275 4.05 24.54 -26.93
N LYS A 276 3.19 24.90 -27.89
CA LYS A 276 3.60 25.04 -29.30
C LYS A 276 4.12 26.45 -29.54
N SER A 277 5.37 26.72 -29.14
CA SER A 277 6.21 27.69 -29.85
C SER A 277 7.67 27.59 -29.45
N ASN A 278 8.49 27.38 -30.48
CA ASN A 278 9.95 27.50 -30.55
C ASN A 278 10.81 26.34 -30.02
N GLY A 279 10.79 25.28 -30.84
CA GLY A 279 11.94 24.59 -31.43
C GLY A 279 13.30 24.63 -30.73
N GLU A 280 13.78 23.44 -30.37
CA GLU A 280 15.01 22.89 -30.92
C GLU A 280 14.98 21.35 -30.79
N ALA A 281 15.52 20.68 -31.81
CA ALA A 281 15.32 19.27 -32.09
C ALA A 281 15.98 18.35 -31.06
N GLY A 282 15.20 17.42 -30.51
CA GLY A 282 15.67 16.29 -29.74
C GLY A 282 14.79 15.09 -30.07
N ASP A 283 15.36 14.14 -30.79
CA ASP A 283 14.82 12.83 -31.15
C ASP A 283 14.25 12.10 -29.91
N HIS A 284 12.93 12.06 -29.80
CA HIS A 284 12.23 11.16 -28.90
C HIS A 284 11.22 10.38 -29.73
N GLY A 285 11.45 9.07 -29.81
CA GLY A 285 10.52 8.13 -30.41
C GLY A 285 9.12 8.33 -29.85
N GLU A 286 8.15 8.32 -30.75
CA GLU A 286 6.73 8.40 -30.46
C GLU A 286 6.34 7.21 -29.55
N GLU A 287 6.32 7.41 -28.24
CA GLU A 287 5.62 6.51 -27.31
C GLU A 287 4.15 6.93 -27.29
N GLU A 288 3.28 6.11 -27.89
CA GLU A 288 1.83 6.28 -27.90
C GLU A 288 1.30 6.49 -26.47
N GLU A 289 0.63 7.63 -26.22
CA GLU A 289 -0.07 7.90 -24.97
C GLU A 289 -1.08 6.78 -24.70
N GLU A 290 -0.84 5.93 -23.68
CA GLU A 290 -1.79 4.89 -23.26
C GLU A 290 -3.03 5.54 -22.63
N GLN A 291 -4.04 5.81 -23.46
CA GLN A 291 -5.33 6.37 -23.05
C GLN A 291 -6.10 5.36 -22.18
N PRO A 292 -6.81 5.82 -21.14
CA PRO A 292 -7.56 4.94 -20.25
C PRO A 292 -8.61 4.17 -21.04
N TYR A 293 -8.72 2.87 -20.78
CA TYR A 293 -9.64 1.98 -21.47
C TYR A 293 -10.74 1.53 -20.52
N GLY A 294 -11.96 1.44 -21.03
CA GLY A 294 -13.13 1.10 -20.23
C GLY A 294 -13.97 0.00 -20.86
N ALA A 295 -14.64 -0.77 -20.01
CA ALA A 295 -15.72 -1.69 -20.41
C ALA A 295 -16.93 -1.54 -19.48
N LEU A 296 -18.10 -1.29 -20.05
CA LEU A 296 -19.39 -1.32 -19.35
C LEU A 296 -20.09 -2.64 -19.62
N VAL A 297 -20.36 -3.40 -18.57
CA VAL A 297 -20.86 -4.77 -18.64
C VAL A 297 -22.18 -4.89 -17.89
N TRP A 298 -23.20 -5.39 -18.58
CA TRP A 298 -24.46 -5.80 -17.98
C TRP A 298 -24.40 -7.27 -17.59
N VAL A 299 -24.78 -7.59 -16.36
CA VAL A 299 -24.85 -8.95 -15.81
C VAL A 299 -26.32 -9.32 -15.58
N ASP A 300 -26.80 -10.38 -16.25
CA ASP A 300 -28.21 -10.83 -16.17
C ASP A 300 -28.61 -11.23 -14.74
N HIS A 301 -27.74 -11.95 -14.03
CA HIS A 301 -27.97 -12.35 -12.64
C HIS A 301 -26.67 -12.71 -11.93
N MET A 302 -26.69 -12.63 -10.60
CA MET A 302 -25.63 -13.15 -9.72
C MET A 302 -26.28 -14.09 -8.69
N ASN A 303 -26.39 -15.39 -9.01
CA ASN A 303 -27.09 -16.34 -8.13
C ASN A 303 -26.36 -16.51 -6.78
N ASN A 304 -25.03 -16.41 -6.77
CA ASN A 304 -24.23 -16.25 -5.55
C ASN A 304 -23.55 -14.88 -5.49
N GLY A 305 -24.34 -13.83 -5.24
CA GLY A 305 -23.86 -12.45 -5.22
C GLY A 305 -22.65 -12.20 -4.31
N LYS A 306 -22.54 -12.85 -3.15
CA LYS A 306 -21.39 -12.68 -2.24
C LYS A 306 -20.10 -13.25 -2.84
N SER A 307 -20.12 -14.49 -3.30
CA SER A 307 -18.94 -15.13 -3.91
C SER A 307 -18.56 -14.47 -5.24
N TYR A 308 -19.55 -14.10 -6.04
CA TYR A 308 -19.35 -13.43 -7.32
C TYR A 308 -18.65 -12.08 -7.11
N ARG A 309 -19.17 -11.23 -6.21
CA ARG A 309 -18.55 -9.93 -5.93
C ARG A 309 -17.17 -10.06 -5.29
N LYS A 310 -16.97 -11.06 -4.43
CA LYS A 310 -15.64 -11.39 -3.90
C LYS A 310 -14.66 -11.75 -5.03
N TRP A 311 -15.11 -12.52 -6.02
CA TRP A 311 -14.32 -12.84 -7.19
C TRP A 311 -14.01 -11.58 -8.02
N LEU A 312 -15.02 -10.77 -8.32
CA LEU A 312 -14.89 -9.52 -9.08
C LEU A 312 -13.85 -8.57 -8.45
N ARG A 313 -13.93 -8.33 -7.13
CA ARG A 313 -12.96 -7.50 -6.39
C ARG A 313 -11.56 -8.10 -6.41
N LYS A 314 -11.44 -9.42 -6.24
CA LYS A 314 -10.16 -10.12 -6.32
C LYS A 314 -9.56 -9.97 -7.72
N THR A 315 -10.33 -10.17 -8.78
CA THR A 315 -9.88 -10.04 -10.16
C THR A 315 -9.48 -8.60 -10.47
N SER A 316 -10.23 -7.61 -10.01
CA SER A 316 -9.88 -6.18 -10.11
C SER A 316 -8.52 -5.91 -9.46
N THR A 317 -8.34 -6.45 -8.26
CA THR A 317 -7.07 -6.35 -7.53
C THR A 317 -5.92 -7.06 -8.26
N ASP A 318 -6.18 -8.21 -8.90
CA ASP A 318 -5.17 -9.04 -9.54
C ASP A 318 -4.76 -8.53 -10.93
N THR A 319 -5.66 -7.89 -11.68
CA THR A 319 -5.35 -7.32 -13.01
C THR A 319 -4.99 -5.84 -12.95
N GLY A 320 -5.34 -5.14 -11.87
CA GLY A 320 -5.13 -3.70 -11.73
C GLY A 320 -6.20 -2.84 -12.41
N ALA A 321 -7.26 -3.45 -12.94
CA ALA A 321 -8.42 -2.72 -13.45
C ALA A 321 -9.30 -2.24 -12.29
N MET A 322 -9.67 -0.97 -12.30
CA MET A 322 -10.68 -0.39 -11.41
C MET A 322 -12.05 -0.94 -11.78
N MET A 323 -12.92 -1.13 -10.78
CA MET A 323 -14.22 -1.72 -11.00
C MET A 323 -15.27 -1.12 -10.09
N LEU A 324 -16.45 -0.89 -10.66
CA LEU A 324 -17.68 -0.54 -9.95
C LEU A 324 -18.72 -1.63 -10.21
N VAL A 325 -19.50 -2.03 -9.19
CA VAL A 325 -20.67 -2.91 -9.35
C VAL A 325 -21.90 -2.29 -8.69
N LYS A 326 -22.98 -2.11 -9.46
CA LYS A 326 -24.26 -1.54 -8.98
C LYS A 326 -25.44 -2.40 -9.38
N GLN A 327 -26.45 -2.41 -8.52
CA GLN A 327 -27.73 -3.09 -8.71
C GLN A 327 -28.85 -2.05 -8.65
N CYS A 328 -29.68 -2.00 -9.69
CA CYS A 328 -30.85 -1.13 -9.76
C CYS A 328 -32.11 -1.99 -9.81
N TYR A 329 -32.95 -1.90 -8.79
CA TYR A 329 -34.24 -2.59 -8.75
C TYR A 329 -35.31 -1.73 -9.43
N PRO A 330 -36.10 -2.29 -10.37
CA PRO A 330 -37.19 -1.56 -10.99
C PRO A 330 -38.14 -1.01 -9.92
N ASN A 331 -38.36 0.31 -9.90
CA ASN A 331 -39.23 0.99 -8.93
C ASN A 331 -38.92 0.66 -7.44
N HIS A 332 -37.67 0.31 -7.11
CA HIS A 332 -37.25 -0.16 -5.77
C HIS A 332 -38.00 -1.42 -5.30
N ASP A 333 -38.54 -2.21 -6.23
CA ASP A 333 -39.18 -3.48 -5.94
C ASP A 333 -38.13 -4.60 -5.82
N PHE A 334 -37.74 -4.90 -4.59
CA PHE A 334 -36.78 -5.97 -4.28
C PHE A 334 -37.28 -7.39 -4.59
N SER A 335 -38.56 -7.57 -4.94
CA SER A 335 -39.09 -8.85 -5.41
C SER A 335 -38.77 -9.11 -6.89
N LYS A 336 -38.44 -8.05 -7.64
CA LYS A 336 -38.06 -8.12 -9.05
C LYS A 336 -36.55 -8.33 -9.18
N ARG A 337 -36.13 -8.79 -10.35
CA ARG A 337 -34.70 -8.95 -10.64
C ARG A 337 -34.06 -7.57 -10.83
N PRO A 338 -32.92 -7.29 -10.19
CA PRO A 338 -32.20 -6.04 -10.41
C PRO A 338 -31.49 -6.06 -11.77
N THR A 339 -31.36 -4.89 -12.38
CA THR A 339 -30.37 -4.66 -13.42
C THR A 339 -29.01 -4.51 -12.76
N ILE A 340 -28.06 -5.38 -13.12
CA ILE A 340 -26.72 -5.38 -12.54
C ILE A 340 -25.72 -4.85 -13.57
N LEU A 341 -25.00 -3.80 -13.21
CA LEU A 341 -23.97 -3.19 -14.04
C LEU A 341 -22.62 -3.29 -13.38
N VAL A 342 -21.61 -3.58 -14.19
CA VAL A 342 -20.21 -3.57 -13.81
C VAL A 342 -19.45 -2.69 -14.77
N ALA A 343 -18.89 -1.60 -14.27
CA ALA A 343 -17.97 -0.76 -15.04
C ALA A 343 -16.53 -1.13 -14.70
N LEU A 344 -15.70 -1.31 -15.71
CA LEU A 344 -14.27 -1.57 -15.60
C LEU A 344 -13.51 -0.41 -16.23
N VAL A 345 -12.46 0.07 -15.57
CA VAL A 345 -11.60 1.14 -16.09
C VAL A 345 -10.14 0.87 -15.75
N GLY A 346 -9.22 1.09 -16.70
CA GLY A 346 -7.79 0.94 -16.46
C GLY A 346 -6.99 0.88 -17.75
N GLU A 347 -5.77 0.35 -17.68
CA GLU A 347 -5.00 0.05 -18.89
C GLU A 347 -5.73 -0.98 -19.76
N ARG A 348 -5.60 -0.86 -21.09
CA ARG A 348 -6.26 -1.75 -22.05
C ARG A 348 -5.96 -3.22 -21.75
N THR A 349 -4.71 -3.55 -21.47
CA THR A 349 -4.25 -4.90 -21.12
C THR A 349 -4.89 -5.40 -19.83
N ALA A 350 -4.97 -4.56 -18.79
CA ALA A 350 -5.59 -4.88 -17.52
C ALA A 350 -7.09 -5.17 -17.64
N VAL A 351 -7.82 -4.36 -18.41
CA VAL A 351 -9.25 -4.55 -18.66
C VAL A 351 -9.49 -5.80 -19.52
N GLN A 352 -8.68 -6.03 -20.54
CA GLN A 352 -8.76 -7.24 -21.38
C GLN A 352 -8.47 -8.51 -20.59
N ASP A 353 -7.46 -8.49 -19.73
CA ASP A 353 -7.14 -9.61 -18.85
C ASP A 353 -8.25 -9.89 -17.83
N PHE A 354 -8.87 -8.84 -17.28
CA PHE A 354 -10.03 -8.98 -16.42
C PHE A 354 -11.16 -9.68 -17.17
N MET A 355 -11.53 -9.16 -18.34
CA MET A 355 -12.62 -9.69 -19.16
C MET A 355 -12.35 -11.13 -19.61
N LYS A 356 -11.10 -11.47 -19.94
CA LYS A 356 -10.69 -12.83 -20.29
C LYS A 356 -10.85 -13.78 -19.10
N ARG A 357 -10.41 -13.39 -17.90
CA ARG A 357 -10.62 -14.17 -16.67
C ARG A 357 -12.09 -14.30 -16.33
N TRP A 358 -12.89 -13.26 -16.53
CA TRP A 358 -14.31 -13.27 -16.24
C TRP A 358 -15.07 -14.25 -17.14
N ARG A 359 -14.78 -14.27 -18.44
CA ARG A 359 -15.35 -15.24 -19.40
C ARG A 359 -14.96 -16.69 -19.12
N THR A 360 -13.80 -16.92 -18.51
CA THR A 360 -13.21 -18.27 -18.35
C THR A 360 -13.34 -18.84 -16.94
N SER A 361 -13.75 -18.03 -15.96
CA SER A 361 -13.88 -18.44 -14.57
C SER A 361 -15.30 -18.86 -14.21
N ARG A 362 -15.42 -19.85 -13.32
CA ARG A 362 -16.71 -20.29 -12.77
C ARG A 362 -17.10 -19.41 -11.60
N VAL A 363 -17.59 -18.21 -11.91
CA VAL A 363 -17.84 -17.14 -10.93
C VAL A 363 -19.25 -17.17 -10.34
N ASP A 364 -20.18 -17.89 -10.96
CA ASP A 364 -21.55 -18.03 -10.48
C ASP A 364 -21.93 -19.51 -10.26
N VAL A 365 -23.16 -19.75 -9.83
CA VAL A 365 -23.75 -21.07 -9.68
C VAL A 365 -24.98 -21.25 -10.58
N ASP A 366 -25.20 -22.46 -11.08
CA ASP A 366 -26.40 -22.80 -11.83
C ASP A 366 -27.65 -22.92 -10.92
N SER A 367 -28.81 -23.20 -11.51
CA SER A 367 -30.07 -23.40 -10.75
C SER A 367 -30.04 -24.59 -9.79
N LYS A 368 -29.00 -25.42 -9.84
CA LYS A 368 -28.74 -26.56 -8.95
C LYS A 368 -27.60 -26.28 -7.97
N GLY A 369 -27.08 -25.05 -7.92
CA GLY A 369 -26.01 -24.62 -7.02
C GLY A 369 -24.60 -25.04 -7.45
N LYS A 370 -24.40 -25.57 -8.66
CA LYS A 370 -23.07 -25.98 -9.14
C LYS A 370 -22.32 -24.82 -9.78
N PRO A 371 -21.00 -24.69 -9.57
CA PRO A 371 -20.20 -23.64 -10.20
C PRO A 371 -20.34 -23.63 -11.72
N CYS A 372 -20.72 -22.49 -12.29
CA CYS A 372 -20.93 -22.31 -13.72
C CYS A 372 -20.16 -21.07 -14.22
N LEU A 373 -19.86 -21.08 -15.53
CA LEU A 373 -19.23 -19.93 -16.19
C LEU A 373 -20.24 -18.80 -16.33
N GLU A 374 -19.77 -17.56 -16.27
CA GLU A 374 -20.56 -16.42 -16.67
C GLU A 374 -20.76 -16.43 -18.19
N ARG A 375 -21.92 -16.90 -18.64
CA ARG A 375 -22.30 -16.98 -20.06
C ARG A 375 -23.33 -15.94 -20.47
N LYS A 376 -23.80 -15.13 -19.52
CA LYS A 376 -24.90 -14.19 -19.70
C LYS A 376 -24.54 -12.74 -19.41
N MET A 377 -23.25 -12.44 -19.24
CA MET A 377 -22.80 -11.06 -19.27
C MET A 377 -22.81 -10.52 -20.70
N THR A 378 -23.29 -9.29 -20.86
CA THR A 378 -23.31 -8.56 -22.12
C THR A 378 -22.41 -7.35 -21.97
N VAL A 379 -21.41 -7.21 -22.85
CA VAL A 379 -20.62 -5.98 -22.92
C VAL A 379 -21.48 -4.95 -23.64
N LEU A 380 -21.90 -3.92 -22.93
CA LEU A 380 -22.71 -2.85 -23.49
C LEU A 380 -21.85 -1.90 -24.32
N HIS A 381 -20.67 -1.58 -23.80
CA HIS A 381 -19.70 -0.74 -24.47
C HIS A 381 -18.28 -1.10 -24.02
N GLU A 382 -17.30 -0.99 -24.93
CA GLU A 382 -15.88 -1.21 -24.64
C GLU A 382 -15.05 -0.28 -25.55
N GLY A 383 -14.18 0.53 -24.97
CA GLY A 383 -13.49 1.57 -25.73
C GLY A 383 -12.54 2.40 -24.91
N ILE A 384 -11.86 3.32 -25.59
CA ILE A 384 -11.04 4.32 -24.93
C ILE A 384 -11.96 5.35 -24.26
N LEU A 385 -11.67 5.68 -23.01
CA LEU A 385 -12.31 6.77 -22.29
C LEU A 385 -11.55 8.06 -22.60
N VAL A 386 -12.25 9.05 -23.16
CA VAL A 386 -11.65 10.35 -23.50
C VAL A 386 -11.49 11.13 -22.20
N ASP A 387 -10.27 11.20 -21.69
CA ASP A 387 -9.97 11.96 -20.48
C ASP A 387 -9.78 13.45 -20.80
N SER A 388 -10.87 14.15 -21.15
CA SER A 388 -10.79 15.59 -21.44
C SER A 388 -10.60 16.47 -20.20
N THR A 389 -10.82 15.94 -18.99
CA THR A 389 -10.91 16.73 -17.75
C THR A 389 -10.26 16.08 -16.50
N GLY A 390 -9.73 14.85 -16.58
CA GLY A 390 -9.29 14.06 -15.41
C GLY A 390 -10.43 13.24 -14.76
N SER A 391 -11.57 13.10 -15.43
CA SER A 391 -12.87 12.73 -14.84
C SER A 391 -13.01 11.27 -14.38
N VAL A 392 -12.27 10.33 -14.96
CA VAL A 392 -12.20 8.94 -14.45
C VAL A 392 -11.76 8.91 -12.97
N GLY A 393 -11.03 9.94 -12.52
CA GLY A 393 -10.62 10.14 -11.13
C GLY A 393 -11.62 10.85 -10.21
N ASN A 394 -12.73 11.40 -10.73
CA ASN A 394 -13.76 12.09 -9.93
C ASN A 394 -14.81 11.13 -9.34
N VAL A 395 -14.90 9.91 -9.86
CA VAL A 395 -15.70 8.86 -9.22
C VAL A 395 -15.07 8.55 -7.87
N ASP A 396 -15.82 8.75 -6.78
CA ASP A 396 -15.42 8.28 -5.45
C ASP A 396 -15.50 6.74 -5.43
N TRP A 397 -14.43 6.09 -5.88
CA TRP A 397 -14.33 4.65 -6.01
C TRP A 397 -14.43 3.93 -4.66
N ASP A 398 -14.09 4.59 -3.55
CA ASP A 398 -14.17 4.02 -2.20
C ASP A 398 -15.63 3.92 -1.74
N THR A 399 -16.41 4.99 -1.92
CA THR A 399 -17.84 4.98 -1.62
C THR A 399 -18.62 4.16 -2.65
N ALA A 400 -18.29 4.30 -3.94
CA ALA A 400 -19.01 3.64 -5.02
C ALA A 400 -18.77 2.13 -5.04
N SER A 401 -17.65 1.61 -4.52
CA SER A 401 -17.39 0.16 -4.45
C SER A 401 -17.83 -0.50 -3.15
N SER A 402 -18.34 0.28 -2.18
CA SER A 402 -18.81 -0.22 -0.88
C SER A 402 -19.96 -1.24 -1.03
N GLU A 403 -19.96 -2.28 -0.18
CA GLU A 403 -21.08 -3.25 -0.12
C GLU A 403 -22.39 -2.58 0.31
N ASP A 404 -22.30 -1.53 1.13
CA ASP A 404 -23.44 -0.81 1.68
C ASP A 404 -24.18 0.04 0.62
N HIS A 405 -23.52 0.32 -0.51
CA HIS A 405 -24.06 1.14 -1.59
C HIS A 405 -24.26 0.36 -2.89
N ILE A 406 -24.34 -0.97 -2.83
CA ILE A 406 -24.54 -1.78 -4.04
C ILE A 406 -25.88 -1.50 -4.72
N ASN A 407 -26.93 -1.32 -3.93
CA ASN A 407 -28.28 -1.04 -4.41
C ASN A 407 -28.45 0.46 -4.58
N VAL A 408 -28.81 0.88 -5.79
CA VAL A 408 -28.98 2.30 -6.15
C VAL A 408 -30.29 2.50 -6.90
N SER A 409 -30.85 3.70 -6.80
CA SER A 409 -31.95 4.15 -7.65
C SER A 409 -31.47 4.39 -9.09
N GLN A 410 -32.41 4.46 -10.03
CA GLN A 410 -32.13 4.80 -11.42
C GLN A 410 -31.43 6.17 -11.55
N GLU A 411 -31.88 7.17 -10.79
CA GLU A 411 -31.27 8.51 -10.78
C GLU A 411 -29.82 8.47 -10.28
N GLN A 412 -29.55 7.76 -9.18
CA GLN A 412 -28.20 7.59 -8.64
C GLN A 412 -27.28 6.83 -9.60
N LEU A 413 -27.81 5.83 -10.30
CA LEU A 413 -27.03 5.06 -11.28
C LEU A 413 -26.66 5.92 -12.50
N LEU A 414 -27.60 6.70 -13.04
CA LEU A 414 -27.34 7.62 -14.15
C LEU A 414 -26.36 8.73 -13.74
N GLY A 415 -26.54 9.32 -12.56
CA GLY A 415 -25.63 10.32 -12.03
C GLY A 415 -24.20 9.80 -11.82
N LEU A 416 -24.06 8.51 -11.52
CA LEU A 416 -22.76 7.85 -11.40
C LEU A 416 -22.13 7.52 -12.76
N MET A 417 -22.93 7.16 -13.78
CA MET A 417 -22.42 6.95 -15.14
C MET A 417 -21.94 8.25 -15.80
N ALA A 418 -22.65 9.35 -15.57
CA ALA A 418 -22.28 10.66 -16.08
C ALA A 418 -20.90 11.14 -15.59
N GLN A 419 -20.42 10.64 -14.44
CA GLN A 419 -19.08 10.95 -13.91
C GLN A 419 -17.94 10.36 -14.75
N PHE A 420 -18.22 9.35 -15.59
CA PHE A 420 -17.25 8.78 -16.52
C PHE A 420 -17.10 9.61 -17.81
N GLU A 421 -17.95 10.64 -17.99
CA GLU A 421 -17.97 11.54 -19.16
C GLU A 421 -17.91 10.80 -20.50
N ASN A 422 -18.52 9.60 -20.56
CA ASN A 422 -18.58 8.78 -21.75
C ASN A 422 -20.03 8.72 -22.27
N PRO A 423 -20.37 9.46 -23.35
CA PRO A 423 -21.73 9.51 -23.87
C PRO A 423 -22.27 8.13 -24.31
N GLU A 424 -21.39 7.22 -24.73
CA GLU A 424 -21.78 5.88 -25.15
C GLU A 424 -22.18 5.02 -23.93
N TRP A 425 -21.52 5.22 -22.78
CA TRP A 425 -21.91 4.59 -21.52
C TRP A 425 -23.23 5.13 -21.00
N ASP A 426 -23.44 6.45 -21.06
CA ASP A 426 -24.69 7.09 -20.66
C ASP A 426 -25.86 6.56 -21.50
N GLN A 427 -25.72 6.59 -22.83
CA GLN A 427 -26.74 6.10 -23.75
C GLN A 427 -27.03 4.60 -23.55
N ALA A 428 -25.98 3.79 -23.36
CA ALA A 428 -26.14 2.36 -23.12
C ALA A 428 -26.86 2.07 -21.80
N CYS A 429 -26.55 2.84 -20.74
CA CYS A 429 -27.15 2.69 -19.43
C CYS A 429 -28.63 3.12 -19.45
N GLU A 430 -28.94 4.27 -20.06
CA GLU A 430 -30.32 4.75 -20.25
C GLU A 430 -31.17 3.75 -21.04
N SER A 431 -30.64 3.24 -22.16
CA SER A 431 -31.32 2.25 -23.00
C SER A 431 -31.63 0.96 -22.24
N LEU A 432 -30.67 0.48 -21.43
CA LEU A 432 -30.85 -0.71 -20.62
C LEU A 432 -31.93 -0.52 -19.53
N LEU A 433 -31.94 0.63 -18.87
CA LEU A 433 -32.90 0.94 -17.80
C LEU A 433 -34.31 1.15 -18.38
N ALA A 434 -34.44 1.76 -19.56
CA ALA A 434 -35.72 1.87 -20.28
C ALA A 434 -36.32 0.49 -20.60
N VAL A 435 -35.54 -0.42 -21.18
CA VAL A 435 -35.99 -1.80 -21.51
C VAL A 435 -36.34 -2.60 -20.24
N SER A 436 -35.63 -2.36 -19.14
CA SER A 436 -35.90 -3.03 -17.86
C SER A 436 -37.20 -2.55 -17.21
N SER A 437 -37.53 -1.26 -17.39
CA SER A 437 -38.78 -0.67 -16.90
C SER A 437 -40.03 -1.13 -17.66
N GLU A 438 -39.91 -1.41 -18.95
CA GLU A 438 -41.01 -1.94 -19.79
C GLU A 438 -41.30 -3.44 -19.56
N LYS A 439 -40.32 -4.19 -19.01
CA LYS A 439 -40.44 -5.63 -18.70
C LYS A 439 -40.84 -5.92 -17.25
N ALA A 440 -40.81 -4.92 -16.36
CA ALA A 440 -41.15 -5.04 -14.94
C ALA A 440 -42.67 -5.01 -14.72
#